data_AF-A0A961CDK9-F1
#
_entry.id   AF-A0A961CDK9-F1
#
_cell.length_a   1.000
_cell.length_b   1.000
_cell.length_c   1.000
_cell.angle_alpha   90.00
_cell.angle_beta   90.00
_cell.angle_gamma   90.00
#
_symmetry.space_group_name_H-M   'P 1'
#
loop_
_entity.id
_entity.type
_entity.pdbx_description
1 polymer ?
#
loop_
_entity_poly.entity_id
_entity_poly.type
_entity_poly.pdbx_seq_one_letter_code
_entity_poly.pdbx_strand_id
1 'polypeptide(L)'
;MSWGALVRGADLSHAPGRGGDQFIPRPEAAAPGRPAPWAALPEARRVFDRDGLVAALGAADGPRPSPVERAGVRPSAVLAPLYEHDGELHIVLTRRAKHLRAHRGEVSFPGGTVEPGESPVEG
;
A
#
# COMPACT_ATOMS: atom_id res chain seq x y z
N MET A 1 14.34 9.06 -30.31
CA MET A 1 13.04 8.73 -30.93
C MET A 1 12.02 8.63 -29.81
N SER A 2 10.91 9.35 -29.98
CA SER A 2 9.89 9.67 -28.97
C SER A 2 8.99 8.47 -28.67
N TRP A 3 8.57 8.32 -27.40
CA TRP A 3 7.33 7.64 -27.06
C TRP A 3 6.45 8.59 -26.24
N GLY A 4 5.55 9.27 -26.95
CA GLY A 4 4.34 9.89 -26.41
C GLY A 4 3.15 8.95 -26.60
N ALA A 5 2.30 8.91 -25.58
CA ALA A 5 0.88 8.54 -25.57
C ALA A 5 0.39 7.46 -26.56
N LEU A 6 0.06 6.28 -26.03
CA LEU A 6 -1.11 5.52 -26.48
C LEU A 6 -1.57 4.55 -25.38
N VAL A 7 -2.50 5.00 -24.54
CA VAL A 7 -3.40 4.07 -23.84
C VAL A 7 -4.37 3.56 -24.91
N ARG A 8 -4.00 2.47 -25.56
CA ARG A 8 -4.92 1.65 -26.37
C ARG A 8 -4.89 0.23 -25.82
N GLY A 9 -6.09 -0.22 -25.45
CA GLY A 9 -6.51 -1.61 -25.29
C GLY A 9 -5.44 -2.57 -24.79
N ALA A 10 -5.24 -2.63 -23.48
CA ALA A 10 -4.77 -3.87 -22.90
C ALA A 10 -5.94 -4.87 -22.96
N ASP A 11 -5.84 -5.81 -23.89
CA ASP A 11 -6.55 -7.08 -23.83
C ASP A 11 -6.32 -7.70 -22.46
N LEU A 12 -7.36 -7.66 -21.62
CA LEU A 12 -7.38 -8.28 -20.30
C LEU A 12 -7.72 -9.76 -20.44
N SER A 13 -6.85 -10.54 -21.08
CA SER A 13 -6.88 -11.99 -20.90
C SER A 13 -6.27 -12.33 -19.53
N HIS A 14 -6.98 -11.97 -18.46
CA HIS A 14 -6.66 -12.32 -17.09
C HIS A 14 -7.13 -13.76 -16.83
N ALA A 15 -6.23 -14.63 -16.37
CA ALA A 15 -6.59 -15.95 -15.87
C ALA A 15 -7.68 -15.82 -14.78
N PRO A 16 -8.68 -16.73 -14.73
CA PRO A 16 -9.73 -16.67 -13.73
C PRO A 16 -9.19 -17.14 -12.38
N GLY A 17 -8.50 -16.24 -11.68
CA GLY A 17 -7.76 -16.53 -10.47
C GLY A 17 -8.00 -15.50 -9.40
N ARG A 18 -8.98 -15.75 -8.53
CA ARG A 18 -9.01 -15.31 -7.13
C ARG A 18 -8.53 -13.84 -6.92
N GLY A 19 -9.28 -12.88 -7.44
CA GLY A 19 -9.42 -11.49 -6.97
C GLY A 19 -10.85 -11.26 -6.48
N GLY A 20 -11.10 -10.37 -5.52
CA GLY A 20 -12.47 -10.03 -5.08
C GLY A 20 -12.97 -8.88 -5.94
N ASP A 21 -14.28 -8.75 -6.15
CA ASP A 21 -14.87 -7.62 -6.87
C ASP A 21 -14.87 -6.38 -5.97
N GLN A 22 -13.69 -5.80 -5.73
CA GLN A 22 -13.57 -4.60 -4.92
C GLN A 22 -14.04 -3.39 -5.73
N PHE A 23 -15.25 -2.92 -5.41
CA PHE A 23 -15.79 -1.68 -5.96
C PHE A 23 -15.42 -0.52 -5.04
N ILE A 24 -14.44 0.29 -5.47
CA ILE A 24 -14.10 1.56 -4.80
C ILE A 24 -14.78 2.68 -5.59
N PRO A 25 -15.92 3.23 -5.12
CA PRO A 25 -16.61 4.30 -5.83
C PRO A 25 -15.69 5.52 -5.93
N ARG A 26 -15.54 6.05 -7.15
CA ARG A 26 -14.84 7.32 -7.37
C ARG A 26 -15.82 8.46 -7.05
N PRO A 27 -15.56 9.30 -6.04
CA PRO A 27 -16.39 10.49 -5.81
C PRO A 27 -16.30 11.43 -7.01
N GLU A 28 -17.28 12.33 -7.17
CA GLU A 28 -17.31 13.30 -8.27
C GLU A 28 -16.05 14.19 -8.30
N ALA A 29 -15.49 14.49 -7.12
CA ALA A 29 -14.24 15.25 -6.98
C ALA A 29 -12.95 14.44 -7.22
N ALA A 30 -13.04 13.18 -7.66
CA ALA A 30 -11.86 12.36 -7.91
C ALA A 30 -11.07 12.91 -9.12
N ALA A 31 -9.82 13.27 -8.87
CA ALA A 31 -8.87 13.66 -9.90
C ALA A 31 -7.63 12.76 -9.86
N PRO A 32 -6.92 12.56 -10.99
CA PRO A 32 -5.60 11.97 -10.98
C PRO A 32 -4.66 12.72 -10.04
N GLY A 33 -3.86 11.99 -9.27
CA GLY A 33 -2.81 12.59 -8.45
C GLY A 33 -1.69 13.19 -9.31
N ARG A 34 -0.85 14.01 -8.70
CA ARG A 34 0.43 14.45 -9.31
C ARG A 34 1.30 13.23 -9.67
N PRO A 35 2.18 13.33 -10.69
CA PRO A 35 3.19 12.31 -10.92
C PRO A 35 3.94 11.97 -9.64
N ALA A 36 4.32 10.71 -9.49
CA ALA A 36 5.07 10.28 -8.32
C ALA A 36 6.32 11.17 -8.15
N PRO A 37 6.68 11.60 -6.92
CA PRO A 37 7.83 12.47 -6.69
C PRO A 37 9.15 11.94 -7.28
N TRP A 38 9.27 10.62 -7.43
CA TRP A 38 10.43 9.94 -8.02
C TRP A 38 10.38 9.79 -9.55
N ALA A 39 9.34 10.28 -10.22
CA ALA A 39 9.18 10.13 -11.68
C ALA A 39 10.28 10.81 -12.50
N ALA A 40 10.95 11.83 -11.94
CA ALA A 40 12.08 12.50 -12.58
C ALA A 40 13.43 11.80 -12.35
N LEU A 41 13.51 10.83 -11.43
CA LEU A 41 14.76 10.13 -11.14
C LEU A 41 15.13 9.18 -12.28
N PRO A 42 16.42 9.02 -12.62
CA PRO A 42 16.87 7.94 -13.50
C PRO A 42 16.44 6.58 -12.97
N GLU A 43 16.15 5.61 -13.85
CA GLU A 43 15.70 4.27 -13.46
C GLU A 43 16.65 3.58 -12.49
N ALA A 44 17.97 3.71 -12.71
CA ALA A 44 19.00 3.21 -11.81
C ALA A 44 18.97 3.80 -10.38
N ARG A 45 18.25 4.91 -10.17
CA ARG A 45 18.01 5.52 -8.85
C ARG A 45 16.60 5.28 -8.32
N ARG A 46 15.77 4.52 -9.03
CA ARG A 46 14.45 4.05 -8.58
C ARG A 46 14.55 2.64 -7.99
N VAL A 47 15.74 2.30 -7.47
CA VAL A 47 15.99 1.03 -6.79
C VAL A 47 15.64 1.21 -5.31
N PHE A 48 14.94 0.22 -4.77
CA PHE A 48 14.54 0.18 -3.37
C PHE A 48 15.01 -1.15 -2.80
N ASP A 49 16.14 -1.11 -2.09
CA ASP A 49 16.72 -2.27 -1.39
C ASP A 49 16.57 -2.10 0.13
N ARG A 50 16.80 -3.18 0.88
CA ARG A 50 16.66 -3.16 2.34
C ARG A 50 17.56 -2.13 3.00
N ASP A 51 18.81 -2.03 2.55
CA ASP A 51 19.80 -1.15 3.17
C ASP A 51 19.43 0.33 3.00
N GLY A 52 19.00 0.72 1.80
CA GLY A 52 18.48 2.04 1.50
C GLY A 52 17.23 2.37 2.31
N LEU A 53 16.31 1.40 2.46
CA LEU A 53 15.13 1.57 3.32
C LEU A 53 15.51 1.76 4.79
N VAL A 54 16.39 0.93 5.33
CA VAL A 54 16.85 1.02 6.72
C VAL A 54 17.54 2.36 6.98
N ALA A 55 18.41 2.79 6.07
CA ALA A 55 19.06 4.09 6.16
C ALA A 55 18.05 5.25 6.13
N ALA A 56 17.06 5.20 5.24
CA ALA A 56 16.03 6.22 5.13
C ALA A 56 15.14 6.30 6.38
N LEU A 57 14.71 5.15 6.93
CA LEU A 57 13.92 5.09 8.16
C LEU A 57 14.73 5.54 9.38
N GLY A 58 16.01 5.16 9.46
CA GLY A 58 16.91 5.59 10.54
C GLY A 58 17.22 7.10 10.51
N ALA A 59 17.17 7.72 9.33
CA ALA A 59 17.34 9.17 9.17
C ALA A 59 16.04 9.96 9.37
N ALA A 60 14.88 9.31 9.53
CA ALA A 60 13.60 9.99 9.70
C ALA A 60 13.44 10.52 11.13
N ASP A 61 12.74 11.65 11.30
CA ASP A 61 12.47 12.30 12.59
C ASP A 61 11.46 11.55 13.49
N GLY A 62 11.31 10.24 13.30
CA GLY A 62 10.35 9.39 14.01
C GLY A 62 8.93 9.40 13.41
N PRO A 63 7.96 8.80 14.14
CA PRO A 63 6.58 8.67 13.69
C PRO A 63 5.92 10.04 13.47
N ARG A 64 5.23 10.21 12.35
CA ARG A 64 4.47 11.43 12.03
C ARG A 64 2.98 11.17 12.28
N PRO A 65 2.33 11.87 13.22
CA PRO A 65 0.93 11.65 13.51
C PRO A 65 0.05 12.06 12.32
N SER A 66 -0.96 11.25 12.04
CA SER A 66 -1.94 11.54 11.00
C SER A 66 -2.89 12.66 11.45
N PRO A 67 -3.28 13.60 10.58
CA PRO A 67 -4.34 14.56 10.88
C PRO A 67 -5.66 13.88 11.32
N VAL A 68 -5.90 12.64 10.89
CA VAL A 68 -7.12 11.86 11.19
C VAL A 68 -7.09 11.29 12.62
N GLU A 69 -5.92 10.99 13.20
CA GLU A 69 -5.81 10.50 14.58
C GLU A 69 -6.36 11.50 15.59
N ARG A 70 -6.36 12.79 15.26
CA ARG A 70 -6.86 13.87 16.12
C ARG A 70 -8.39 13.94 16.20
N ALA A 71 -9.12 13.16 15.39
CA ALA A 71 -10.58 13.22 15.29
C ALA A 71 -11.32 12.26 16.23
N GLY A 72 -10.64 11.58 17.17
CA GLY A 72 -11.28 10.70 18.16
C GLY A 72 -11.81 9.37 17.59
N VAL A 73 -11.20 8.88 16.51
CA VAL A 73 -11.53 7.58 15.90
C VAL A 73 -10.97 6.42 16.72
N ARG A 74 -11.59 5.23 16.62
CA ARG A 74 -11.07 4.01 17.27
C ARG A 74 -9.69 3.68 16.66
N PRO A 75 -8.62 3.54 17.48
CA PRO A 75 -7.28 3.30 16.97
C PRO A 75 -7.17 1.91 16.33
N SER A 76 -6.37 1.83 15.26
CA SER A 76 -6.03 0.58 14.57
C SER A 76 -4.59 0.65 14.10
N ALA A 77 -3.94 -0.51 14.00
CA ALA A 77 -2.56 -0.62 13.54
C ALA A 77 -2.45 -1.68 12.46
N VAL A 78 -1.49 -1.50 11.56
CA VAL A 78 -1.14 -2.49 10.55
C VAL A 78 0.36 -2.75 10.58
N LEU A 79 0.72 -4.00 10.33
CA LEU A 79 2.09 -4.40 10.04
C LEU A 79 2.30 -4.30 8.53
N ALA A 80 3.33 -3.56 8.12
CA ALA A 80 3.80 -3.51 6.74
C ALA A 80 5.13 -4.29 6.63
N PRO A 81 5.10 -5.64 6.61
CA PRO A 81 6.31 -6.43 6.67
C PRO A 81 6.99 -6.44 5.29
N LEU A 82 8.26 -6.06 5.28
CA LEU A 82 9.11 -6.13 4.09
C LEU A 82 10.11 -7.26 4.21
N TYR A 83 10.37 -7.94 3.10
CA TYR A 83 11.39 -8.99 3.01
C TYR A 83 12.06 -8.94 1.64
N GLU A 84 13.31 -9.40 1.56
CA GLU A 84 14.01 -9.50 0.30
C GLU A 84 13.80 -10.88 -0.33
N HIS A 85 13.58 -10.89 -1.64
CA HIS A 85 13.54 -12.09 -2.45
C HIS A 85 14.12 -11.76 -3.82
N ASP A 86 15.08 -12.57 -4.28
CA ASP A 86 15.78 -12.40 -5.55
C ASP A 86 16.36 -10.99 -5.79
N GLY A 87 16.81 -10.33 -4.72
CA GLY A 87 17.41 -8.99 -4.77
C GLY A 87 16.41 -7.83 -4.83
N GLU A 88 15.11 -8.10 -4.71
CA GLU A 88 14.06 -7.09 -4.67
C GLU A 88 13.35 -7.07 -3.30
N LEU A 89 12.86 -5.90 -2.89
CA LEU A 89 12.02 -5.77 -1.70
C LEU A 89 10.57 -6.13 -2.03
N HIS A 90 10.04 -7.09 -1.29
CA HIS A 90 8.66 -7.52 -1.33
C HIS A 90 7.91 -7.11 -0.07
N ILE A 91 6.59 -7.06 -0.17
CA ILE A 91 5.69 -6.74 0.93
C ILE A 91 4.61 -7.82 1.08
N VAL A 92 4.32 -8.23 2.31
CA VAL A 92 3.25 -9.19 2.56
C VAL A 92 1.91 -8.47 2.66
N LEU A 93 0.97 -8.91 1.84
CA LEU A 93 -0.42 -8.51 1.90
C LEU A 93 -1.29 -9.73 2.17
N THR A 94 -2.38 -9.52 2.88
CA THR A 94 -3.39 -10.54 3.12
C THR A 94 -4.56 -10.32 2.18
N ARG A 95 -5.23 -11.41 1.78
CA ARG A 95 -6.51 -11.33 1.10
C ARG A 95 -7.60 -11.90 1.99
N ARG A 96 -8.56 -11.06 2.35
CA ARG A 96 -9.62 -11.43 3.29
C ARG A 96 -10.53 -12.50 2.70
N ALA A 97 -10.95 -13.45 3.54
CA ALA A 97 -11.73 -14.58 3.09
C ALA A 97 -13.08 -14.17 2.49
N LYS A 98 -13.50 -14.86 1.43
CA LYS A 98 -14.73 -14.59 0.67
C LYS A 98 -16.04 -14.86 1.43
N HIS A 99 -16.00 -15.32 2.67
CA HIS A 99 -17.19 -15.60 3.48
C HIS A 99 -17.42 -14.58 4.61
N LEU A 100 -16.55 -13.57 4.76
CA LEU A 100 -16.68 -12.56 5.82
C LEU A 100 -17.88 -11.62 5.57
N ARG A 101 -18.49 -11.09 6.64
CA ARG A 101 -19.65 -10.19 6.51
C ARG A 101 -19.28 -8.83 5.90
N ALA A 102 -18.06 -8.36 6.11
CA ALA A 102 -17.52 -7.10 5.57
C ALA A 102 -16.13 -7.30 4.96
N HIS A 103 -15.76 -6.42 4.02
CA HIS A 103 -14.43 -6.36 3.39
C HIS A 103 -14.00 -7.67 2.70
N ARG A 104 -14.94 -8.25 1.95
CA ARG A 104 -14.78 -9.57 1.33
C ARG A 104 -13.82 -9.54 0.15
N GLY A 105 -12.77 -10.36 0.22
CA GLY A 105 -11.83 -10.51 -0.89
C GLY A 105 -10.92 -9.30 -1.09
N GLU A 106 -11.00 -8.28 -0.22
CA GLU A 106 -10.11 -7.13 -0.20
C GLU A 106 -8.69 -7.57 0.14
N VAL A 107 -7.74 -6.85 -0.45
CA VAL A 107 -6.31 -6.98 -0.16
C VAL A 107 -5.95 -5.91 0.86
N SER A 108 -5.34 -6.32 1.97
CA SER A 108 -4.99 -5.41 3.07
C SER A 108 -3.66 -5.81 3.69
N PHE A 109 -3.02 -4.85 4.36
CA PHE A 109 -1.97 -5.19 5.32
C PHE A 109 -2.51 -6.10 6.43
N PRO A 110 -1.68 -6.99 6.98
CA PRO A 110 -1.94 -7.60 8.28
C PRO A 110 -2.14 -6.51 9.33
N GLY A 111 -3.09 -6.70 10.24
CA GLY A 111 -3.37 -5.72 11.29
C GLY A 111 -4.78 -5.83 11.84
N GLY A 112 -5.11 -4.90 12.72
CA GLY A 112 -6.37 -4.92 13.45
C GLY A 112 -6.64 -3.67 14.27
N THR A 113 -7.78 -3.68 14.93
CA THR A 113 -8.16 -2.65 15.88
C THR A 113 -7.37 -2.85 17.17
N VAL A 114 -6.95 -1.75 17.80
CA VAL A 114 -6.30 -1.82 19.12
C VAL A 114 -7.39 -2.07 20.17
N GLU A 115 -7.21 -3.10 20.99
CA GLU A 115 -8.15 -3.41 22.06
C GLU A 115 -7.85 -2.62 23.34
N PRO A 116 -8.82 -2.46 24.26
CA PRO A 116 -8.60 -1.70 25.49
C PRO A 116 -7.42 -2.26 26.31
N GLY A 117 -6.41 -1.43 26.53
CA GLY A 117 -5.22 -1.80 27.30
C GLY A 117 -4.02 -2.22 26.44
N GLU A 118 -4.17 -2.33 25.12
CA GLU A 118 -3.06 -2.60 24.19
C GLU A 118 -2.41 -1.32 23.70
N SER A 119 -1.11 -1.39 23.39
CA SER A 119 -0.45 -0.38 22.57
C SER A 119 -0.36 -0.84 21.10
N PRO A 120 -0.35 0.10 20.13
CA PRO A 120 -0.22 -0.25 18.70
C PRO A 120 1.04 -1.04 18.32
N VAL A 121 2.04 -1.12 19.20
CA VAL A 121 3.33 -1.78 18.96
C VAL A 121 3.38 -3.20 19.54
N GLU A 122 2.54 -3.49 20.53
CA GLU A 122 2.56 -4.76 21.29
C GLU A 122 1.58 -5.82 20.75
N GLY A 123 0.87 -5.53 19.66
CA GLY A 123 -0.12 -6.41 19.03
C GLY A 123 0.43 -7.43 18.03
#